data_AF-A0AAW5EI38-F1
#
_entry.id   AF-A0AAW5EI38-F1
#
_cell.length_a   1.000
_cell.length_b   1.000
_cell.length_c   1.000
_cell.angle_alpha   90.00
_cell.angle_beta   90.00
_cell.angle_gamma   90.00
#
_symmetry.space_group_name_H-M   'P 1'
#
loop_
_entity.id
_entity.type
_entity.pdbx_description
1 polymer ?
#
loop_
_entity_poly.entity_id
_entity_poly.type
_entity_poly.pdbx_seq_one_letter_code
_entity_poly.pdbx_strand_id
1 'polypeptide(L)'
;SYIVIFTIALIFTLVVVLFVLKMVVGNPIMELLSHAKELAQGSGNLRARIRVKGRDEIAKACEYINQFIEKTQKTVSSASLNSKNVEKQSILLNSNAIELNEISTSSHQKIDSSFKLGVDIGADLDEISNL
;
A
#
# COMPACT_ATOMS: atom_id res chain seq x y z
N SER A 1 -26.49 -60.25 -24.14
CA SER A 1 -25.31 -60.92 -23.58
C SER A 1 -24.83 -60.19 -22.35
N TYR A 2 -24.64 -60.87 -21.21
CA TYR A 2 -24.20 -60.27 -19.94
C TYR A 2 -22.95 -59.38 -20.08
N ILE A 3 -22.04 -59.74 -21.00
CA ILE A 3 -20.84 -58.95 -21.33
C ILE A 3 -21.19 -57.53 -21.80
N VAL A 4 -22.20 -57.35 -22.66
CA VAL A 4 -22.58 -56.03 -23.19
C VAL A 4 -23.13 -55.13 -22.08
N ILE A 5 -23.95 -55.69 -21.19
CA ILE A 5 -24.53 -54.95 -20.05
C ILE A 5 -23.40 -54.51 -19.11
N PHE A 6 -22.44 -55.40 -18.82
CA PHE A 6 -21.28 -55.07 -18.01
C PHE A 6 -20.43 -53.96 -18.63
N THR A 7 -20.14 -54.02 -19.93
CA THR A 7 -19.38 -53.00 -20.63
C THR A 7 -20.08 -51.64 -20.60
N ILE A 8 -21.40 -51.59 -20.81
CA ILE A 8 -22.18 -50.33 -20.74
C ILE A 8 -22.15 -49.76 -19.33
N ALA A 9 -22.35 -50.60 -18.30
CA ALA A 9 -22.29 -50.17 -16.91
C ALA A 9 -20.91 -49.60 -16.56
N LEU A 10 -19.83 -50.23 -17.00
CA LEU A 10 -18.46 -49.76 -16.79
C LEU A 10 -18.23 -48.38 -17.42
N ILE A 11 -18.65 -48.19 -18.67
CA ILE A 11 -18.53 -46.91 -19.37
C ILE A 11 -19.33 -45.83 -18.64
N PHE A 12 -20.56 -46.15 -18.23
CA PHE A 12 -21.41 -45.22 -17.49
C PHE A 12 -20.76 -44.79 -16.18
N THR A 13 -20.26 -45.73 -15.37
CA THR A 13 -19.54 -45.42 -14.13
C THR A 13 -18.31 -44.54 -14.38
N LEU A 14 -17.52 -44.84 -15.42
CA LEU A 14 -16.34 -44.05 -15.78
C LEU A 14 -16.72 -42.60 -16.11
N VAL A 15 -17.76 -42.40 -16.92
CA VAL A 15 -18.25 -41.06 -17.29
C VAL A 15 -18.69 -40.28 -16.06
N VAL A 16 -19.44 -40.91 -15.14
CA VAL A 16 -19.90 -40.27 -13.90
C VAL A 16 -18.72 -39.86 -13.03
N VAL A 17 -17.73 -40.73 -12.84
CA VAL A 17 -16.53 -40.43 -12.02
C VAL A 17 -15.75 -39.26 -12.59
N LEU A 18 -15.50 -39.24 -13.91
CA LEU A 18 -14.79 -38.14 -14.56
C LEU A 18 -15.55 -36.81 -14.46
N PHE A 19 -16.88 -36.85 -14.58
CA PHE A 19 -17.72 -35.67 -14.43
C PHE A 19 -17.66 -35.10 -13.01
N VAL A 20 -17.79 -35.96 -11.99
CA VAL A 20 -17.69 -35.55 -10.58
C VAL A 20 -16.30 -35.00 -10.28
N LEU A 21 -15.23 -35.63 -10.76
CA LEU A 21 -13.86 -35.16 -10.53
C LEU A 21 -13.62 -33.77 -11.12
N LYS A 22 -14.11 -33.52 -12.35
CA LYS A 22 -14.03 -32.19 -12.96
C LYS A 22 -14.77 -31.13 -12.13
N MET A 23 -15.95 -31.48 -11.59
CA MET A 23 -16.75 -30.53 -10.83
C MET A 23 -16.19 -30.24 -9.43
N VAL A 24 -15.70 -31.28 -8.74
CA VAL A 24 -15.23 -31.18 -7.34
C VAL A 24 -13.80 -30.66 -7.26
N VAL A 25 -12.92 -31.05 -8.20
CA VAL A 25 -11.50 -30.71 -8.16
C VAL A 25 -11.12 -29.71 -9.27
N GLY A 26 -11.58 -29.94 -10.50
CA GLY A 26 -11.20 -29.11 -11.64
C GLY A 26 -11.67 -27.66 -11.53
N ASN A 27 -12.93 -27.45 -11.14
CA ASN A 27 -13.51 -26.11 -10.99
C ASN A 27 -12.79 -25.24 -9.94
N PRO A 28 -12.59 -25.68 -8.67
CA PRO A 28 -11.93 -24.83 -7.67
C PRO A 28 -10.46 -24.56 -8.01
N ILE A 29 -9.75 -25.51 -8.64
CA ILE A 29 -8.36 -25.28 -9.09
C ILE A 29 -8.32 -24.19 -10.17
N MET A 30 -9.26 -24.19 -11.11
CA MET A 30 -9.31 -23.16 -12.15
C MET A 30 -9.63 -21.77 -11.56
N GLU A 31 -10.53 -21.70 -10.58
CA GLU A 31 -10.83 -20.47 -9.84
C GLU A 31 -9.58 -19.94 -9.11
N LEU A 32 -8.87 -20.82 -8.40
CA LEU A 32 -7.59 -20.51 -7.77
C LEU A 32 -6.55 -19.97 -8.77
N LEU A 33 -6.41 -20.62 -9.92
CA LEU A 33 -5.47 -20.21 -10.96
C LEU A 33 -5.81 -18.83 -11.54
N SER A 34 -7.10 -18.55 -11.78
CA SER A 34 -7.55 -17.25 -12.28
C SER A 34 -7.21 -16.14 -11.30
N HIS A 35 -7.53 -16.33 -10.02
CA HIS A 35 -7.22 -15.35 -8.99
C HIS A 35 -5.71 -15.18 -8.78
N ALA A 36 -4.94 -16.26 -8.79
CA ALA A 36 -3.49 -16.17 -8.71
C ALA A 36 -2.89 -15.39 -9.89
N LYS A 37 -3.41 -15.59 -11.11
CA LYS A 37 -3.01 -14.86 -12.31
C LYS A 37 -3.35 -13.36 -12.21
N GLU A 38 -4.55 -13.02 -11.76
CA GLU A 38 -4.96 -11.61 -11.54
C GLU A 38 -4.06 -10.92 -10.50
N LEU A 39 -3.77 -11.61 -9.38
CA LEU A 39 -2.84 -11.11 -8.36
C LEU A 39 -1.44 -10.89 -8.93
N ALA A 40 -0.92 -11.84 -9.72
CA ALA A 40 0.41 -11.75 -10.32
C ALA A 40 0.52 -10.65 -11.39
N GLN A 41 -0.57 -10.35 -12.10
CA GLN A 41 -0.60 -9.33 -13.14
C GLN A 41 -0.76 -7.90 -12.59
N GLY A 42 -0.94 -7.73 -11.28
CA GLY A 42 -1.08 -6.42 -10.64
C GLY A 42 -2.43 -5.72 -10.85
N SER A 43 -3.31 -6.29 -11.69
CA SER A 43 -4.72 -5.90 -11.80
C SER A 43 -5.56 -6.42 -10.63
N GLY A 44 -4.96 -7.30 -9.82
CA GLY A 44 -5.54 -8.03 -8.70
C GLY A 44 -6.55 -7.22 -7.91
N ASN A 45 -7.83 -7.48 -8.16
CA ASN A 45 -8.90 -6.98 -7.34
C ASN A 45 -8.78 -7.63 -5.96
N LEU A 46 -8.06 -6.98 -5.03
CA LEU A 46 -7.84 -7.46 -3.67
C LEU A 46 -9.14 -7.56 -2.84
N ARG A 47 -10.30 -7.21 -3.43
CA ARG A 47 -11.63 -7.45 -2.85
C ARG A 47 -12.23 -8.80 -3.29
N ALA A 48 -11.70 -9.42 -4.34
CA ALA A 48 -12.08 -10.78 -4.70
C ALA A 48 -11.65 -11.73 -3.58
N ARG A 49 -12.56 -12.63 -3.22
CA ARG A 49 -12.32 -13.71 -2.26
C ARG A 49 -12.63 -15.01 -2.95
N ILE A 50 -11.71 -15.96 -2.83
CA ILE A 50 -11.86 -17.29 -3.42
C ILE A 50 -12.86 -18.05 -2.56
N ARG A 51 -13.88 -18.66 -3.18
CA ARG A 51 -14.90 -19.38 -2.42
C ARG A 51 -14.29 -20.65 -1.84
N VAL A 52 -14.23 -20.73 -0.50
CA VAL A 52 -13.80 -21.94 0.20
C VAL A 52 -14.93 -22.97 0.14
N LYS A 53 -14.69 -24.11 -0.52
CA LYS A 53 -15.62 -25.26 -0.58
C LYS A 53 -14.89 -26.51 -0.13
N GLY A 54 -15.55 -27.34 0.67
CA GLY A 54 -14.98 -28.59 1.17
C GLY A 54 -14.16 -28.41 2.45
N ARG A 55 -13.45 -29.46 2.85
CA ARG A 55 -12.59 -29.53 4.06
C ARG A 55 -11.23 -30.17 3.75
N ASP A 56 -10.90 -30.25 2.46
CA ASP A 56 -9.69 -30.86 1.93
C ASP A 56 -8.55 -29.83 1.80
N GLU A 57 -7.45 -30.24 1.19
CA GLU A 57 -6.26 -29.44 0.96
C GLU A 57 -6.55 -28.24 0.04
N ILE A 58 -7.49 -28.38 -0.90
CA ILE A 58 -7.90 -27.31 -1.81
C ILE A 58 -8.62 -26.22 -1.03
N ALA A 59 -9.53 -26.59 -0.13
CA ALA A 59 -10.20 -25.66 0.77
C ALA A 59 -9.19 -24.87 1.63
N LYS A 60 -8.19 -25.55 2.20
CA LYS A 60 -7.12 -24.91 2.99
C LYS A 60 -6.27 -23.97 2.14
N ALA A 61 -5.94 -24.33 0.90
CA ALA A 61 -5.21 -23.46 -0.02
C ALA A 61 -6.01 -22.18 -0.32
N CYS A 62 -7.31 -22.30 -0.59
CA CYS A 62 -8.20 -21.14 -0.76
C CYS A 62 -8.19 -20.22 0.47
N GLU A 63 -8.21 -20.80 1.68
CA GLU A 63 -8.15 -20.04 2.93
C GLU A 63 -6.84 -19.26 3.08
N TYR A 64 -5.69 -19.90 2.86
CA TYR A 64 -4.39 -19.23 2.93
C TYR A 64 -4.23 -18.12 1.90
N ILE A 65 -4.74 -18.32 0.68
CA ILE A 65 -4.74 -17.27 -0.34
C ILE A 65 -5.63 -16.09 0.09
N ASN A 66 -6.81 -16.34 0.65
CA ASN A 66 -7.66 -15.27 1.18
C ASN A 66 -6.96 -14.48 2.30
N GLN A 67 -6.25 -15.15 3.21
CA GLN A 67 -5.45 -14.49 4.25
C GLN A 67 -4.29 -13.67 3.67
N PHE A 68 -3.62 -14.19 2.63
CA PHE A 68 -2.58 -13.46 1.92
C PHE A 68 -3.12 -12.19 1.25
N ILE A 69 -4.27 -12.28 0.58
CA ILE A 69 -4.93 -11.12 -0.03
C ILE A 69 -5.29 -10.08 1.04
N GLU A 70 -5.85 -10.50 2.17
CA GLU A 70 -6.19 -9.59 3.28
C GLU A 70 -4.96 -8.88 3.84
N LYS A 71 -3.86 -9.61 4.10
CA LYS A 71 -2.61 -9.02 4.58
C LYS A 71 -2.06 -8.01 3.57
N THR A 72 -2.05 -8.37 2.29
CA THR A 72 -1.61 -7.49 1.20
C THR A 72 -2.44 -6.21 1.16
N GLN A 73 -3.77 -6.32 1.26
CA GLN A 73 -4.67 -5.18 1.30
C GLN A 73 -4.38 -4.24 2.49
N LYS A 74 -4.16 -4.81 3.69
CA LYS A 74 -3.78 -4.02 4.88
C LYS A 74 -2.45 -3.31 4.65
N THR A 75 -1.43 -4.00 4.14
CA THR A 75 -0.13 -3.41 3.84
C THR A 75 -0.23 -2.26 2.85
N VAL A 76 -0.98 -2.42 1.75
CA VAL A 76 -1.19 -1.36 0.75
C VAL A 76 -1.94 -0.17 1.36
N SER A 77 -2.97 -0.43 2.17
CA SER A 77 -3.72 0.63 2.86
C SER A 77 -2.85 1.41 3.85
N SER A 78 -2.03 0.71 4.64
CA SER A 78 -1.07 1.33 5.56
C SER A 78 -0.01 2.15 4.81
N ALA A 79 0.51 1.64 3.69
CA ALA A 79 1.45 2.39 2.85
C ALA A 79 0.81 3.68 2.32
N SER A 80 -0.44 3.63 1.83
CA SER A 80 -1.18 4.81 1.38
C SER A 80 -1.38 5.83 2.50
N LEU A 81 -1.74 5.39 3.71
CA LEU A 81 -1.87 6.28 4.86
C LEU A 81 -0.54 6.92 5.22
N ASN A 82 0.55 6.15 5.21
CA ASN A 82 1.88 6.66 5.48
C ASN A 82 2.32 7.70 4.44
N SER A 83 2.08 7.46 3.15
CA SER A 83 2.35 8.45 2.10
C SER A 83 1.61 9.76 2.32
N LYS A 84 0.34 9.73 2.76
CA LYS A 84 -0.42 10.95 3.11
C LYS A 84 0.16 11.67 4.33
N ASN A 85 0.67 10.93 5.31
CA ASN A 85 1.32 11.53 6.47
C ASN A 85 2.65 12.20 6.08
N VAL A 86 3.44 11.55 5.22
CA VAL A 86 4.66 12.13 4.65
C VAL A 86 4.34 13.38 3.84
N GLU A 87 3.30 13.39 3.02
CA GLU A 87 2.84 14.57 2.28
C GLU A 87 2.51 15.74 3.22
N LYS A 88 1.73 15.48 4.28
CA LYS A 88 1.42 16.48 5.31
C LYS A 88 2.67 17.02 6.01
N GLN A 89 3.59 16.13 6.38
CA GLN A 89 4.85 16.52 7.01
C GLN A 89 5.70 17.38 6.07
N SER A 90 5.79 17.04 4.79
CA SER A 90 6.48 17.85 3.79
C SER A 90 5.88 19.25 3.64
N ILE A 91 4.54 19.37 3.66
CA ILE A 91 3.86 20.68 3.63
C ILE A 91 4.22 21.50 4.88
N LEU A 92 4.19 20.89 6.07
CA LEU A 92 4.58 21.56 7.32
C LEU A 92 6.05 21.98 7.30
N LEU A 93 6.95 21.13 6.84
CA LEU A 93 8.38 21.45 6.70
C LEU A 93 8.60 22.63 5.75
N ASN A 94 7.89 22.67 4.62
CA ASN A 94 7.96 23.81 3.70
C ASN A 94 7.46 25.10 4.35
N SER A 95 6.35 25.04 5.09
CA SER A 95 5.83 26.19 5.83
C SER A 95 6.84 26.71 6.85
N ASN A 96 7.45 25.81 7.63
CA ASN A 96 8.47 26.16 8.61
C ASN A 96 9.72 26.76 7.95
N ALA A 97 10.11 26.27 6.76
CA ALA A 97 11.24 26.82 6.02
C ALA A 97 10.99 28.25 5.54
N ILE A 98 9.75 28.56 5.11
CA ILE A 98 9.33 29.92 4.75
C ILE A 98 9.37 30.83 5.98
N GLU A 99 8.75 30.41 7.09
CA GLU A 99 8.75 31.19 8.34
C GLU A 99 10.17 31.44 8.84
N LEU A 100 11.05 30.43 8.79
CA LEU A 100 12.46 30.58 9.16
C LEU A 100 13.19 31.59 8.25
N ASN A 101 12.89 31.60 6.95
CA ASN A 101 13.47 32.57 6.03
C ASN A 101 13.03 34.02 6.35
N GLU A 102 11.74 34.21 6.67
CA GLU A 102 11.20 35.49 7.11
C GLU A 102 11.84 35.96 8.42
N ILE A 103 11.96 35.08 9.42
CA ILE A 103 12.64 35.37 10.69
C ILE A 103 14.10 35.73 10.47
N SER A 104 14.81 35.00 9.61
CA SER A 104 16.22 35.27 9.28
C SER A 104 16.38 36.65 8.62
N THR A 105 15.49 36.99 7.69
CA THR A 105 15.49 38.31 7.02
C THR A 105 15.22 39.44 8.01
N SER A 106 14.21 39.28 8.87
CA SER A 106 13.88 40.27 9.91
C SER A 106 15.03 40.43 10.92
N SER A 107 15.69 39.33 11.29
CA SER A 107 16.85 39.34 12.19
C SER A 107 18.02 40.10 11.57
N HIS A 108 18.29 39.91 10.28
CA HIS A 108 19.33 40.64 9.57
C HIS A 108 19.05 42.15 9.56
N GLN A 109 17.81 42.55 9.27
CA GLN A 109 17.40 43.96 9.33
C GLN A 109 17.57 44.57 10.73
N LYS A 110 17.24 43.81 11.79
CA LYS A 110 17.46 44.25 13.18
C LYS A 110 18.95 44.42 13.48
N ILE A 111 19.79 43.48 13.07
CA ILE A 111 21.26 43.56 13.25
C ILE A 111 21.83 44.79 12.55
N ASP A 112 21.46 45.05 11.29
CA ASP A 112 21.91 46.22 10.54
C ASP A 112 21.50 47.53 11.24
N SER A 113 20.27 47.56 11.76
CA SER A 113 19.76 48.72 12.50
C SER A 113 20.53 48.95 13.81
N SER A 114 20.84 47.88 14.55
CA SER A 114 21.67 47.95 15.75
C SER A 114 23.11 48.35 15.47
N PHE A 115 23.69 47.91 14.34
CA PHE A 115 25.03 48.34 13.92
C PHE A 115 25.05 49.84 13.60
N LYS A 116 24.10 50.33 12.81
CA LYS A 116 23.96 51.78 12.52
C LYS A 116 23.85 52.59 13.80
N LEU A 117 22.96 52.17 14.72
CA LEU A 117 22.82 52.81 16.02
C LEU A 117 24.13 52.83 16.82
N GLY A 118 24.90 51.74 16.80
CA GLY A 118 26.20 51.67 17.46
C GLY A 118 27.24 52.61 16.84
N VAL A 119 27.23 52.77 15.50
CA VAL A 119 28.07 53.75 14.79
C VAL A 119 27.67 55.18 15.15
N ASP A 120 26.38 55.48 15.17
CA ASP A 120 25.86 56.80 15.52
C ASP A 120 26.27 57.18 16.96
N ILE A 121 26.10 56.26 17.93
CA ILE A 121 26.56 56.46 19.32
C ILE A 121 28.08 56.71 19.39
N GLY A 122 28.87 56.01 18.58
CA GLY A 122 30.32 56.21 18.53
C GLY A 122 30.71 57.59 18.01
N ALA A 123 30.04 58.05 16.95
CA ALA A 123 30.25 59.39 16.41
C ALA A 123 29.87 60.49 17.42
N ASP A 124 28.74 60.34 18.12
CA ASP A 124 28.31 61.27 19.17
C ASP A 124 29.33 61.36 20.32
N LEU A 125 29.91 60.23 20.73
CA LEU A 125 30.94 60.19 21.78
C LEU A 125 32.25 60.89 21.35
N ASP A 126 32.69 60.69 20.11
CA ASP A 126 33.87 61.36 19.55
C ASP A 126 33.65 62.88 19.45
N GLU A 127 32.43 63.32 19.10
CA GLU A 127 32.08 64.74 19.09
C GLU A 127 32.18 65.35 20.49
N ILE A 128 31.63 64.67 21.51
CA ILE A 128 31.71 65.12 22.91
C ILE A 128 33.16 65.15 23.41
N SER A 129 34.01 64.20 23.01
CA SER A 129 35.42 64.14 23.46
C SER A 129 36.31 65.24 22.86
N ASN A 130 35.91 65.84 21.73
CA ASN A 130 36.66 66.90 21.06
C ASN A 130 36.18 68.32 21.43
N LEU A 131 35.20 68.43 22.33
CA LEU A 131 34.67 69.68 22.89
C LEU A 131 35.41 70.07 24.18
#